data_AF-A0A812KFJ2-F1
#
_entry.id   AF-A0A812KFJ2-F1
#
_cell.length_a   1.000
_cell.length_b   1.000
_cell.length_c   1.000
_cell.angle_alpha   90.00
_cell.angle_beta   90.00
_cell.angle_gamma   90.00
#
_symmetry.space_group_name_H-M   'P 1'
#
loop_
_entity.id
_entity.type
_entity.pdbx_description
1 polymer ?
#
loop_
_entity_poly.entity_id
_entity_poly.type
_entity_poly.pdbx_seq_one_letter_code
_entity_poly.pdbx_strand_id
1 'polypeptide(L)'
;MATKAVAPKRRSTKAAGNDDSKRQVVIQGFDKKVGLGKRIAEELELGMLQVACPAGEPLAEGSENYKAYKFQYKRLCTHLRRNAALPERLRTGALPPQAMAAMADEALMAEDQKSEMQQFRQESLQEALGITAEDSAHWTPSDQFTCPRCEESKCVYIQSFKGYHSHDDNNQEPVITIRCTSCKHLWKEDEVEGGRMAAGSFVQGVEEEIRTEAPAIWGQDDPKESWLLPASS
;
A
#
# COMPACT_ATOMS: atom_id res chain seq x y z
N MET A 1 -11.64 -5.99 -55.24
CA MET A 1 -10.53 -5.05 -54.95
C MET A 1 -9.32 -5.88 -54.54
N ALA A 2 -8.29 -5.96 -55.39
CA ALA A 2 -7.13 -6.82 -55.17
C ALA A 2 -6.13 -6.14 -54.23
N THR A 3 -5.87 -6.76 -53.07
CA THR A 3 -4.84 -6.34 -52.11
C THR A 3 -3.46 -6.57 -52.71
N LYS A 4 -2.72 -5.49 -52.97
CA LYS A 4 -1.31 -5.56 -53.38
C LYS A 4 -0.48 -6.18 -52.26
N ALA A 5 0.06 -7.37 -52.50
CA ALA A 5 1.08 -7.98 -51.65
C ALA A 5 2.35 -7.10 -51.70
N VAL A 6 2.70 -6.48 -50.58
CA VAL A 6 3.95 -5.73 -50.41
C VAL A 6 5.08 -6.75 -50.27
N ALA A 7 5.93 -6.83 -51.28
CA ALA A 7 7.09 -7.70 -51.27
C ALA A 7 8.08 -7.30 -50.15
N PRO A 8 8.66 -8.26 -49.41
CA PRO A 8 9.63 -7.96 -48.36
C PRO A 8 10.90 -7.37 -48.98
N LYS A 9 11.20 -6.10 -48.66
CA LYS A 9 12.46 -5.44 -49.03
C LYS A 9 13.63 -6.27 -48.51
N ARG A 10 14.50 -6.74 -49.41
CA ARG A 10 15.76 -7.40 -49.05
C ARG A 10 16.56 -6.48 -48.11
N ARG A 11 16.81 -6.96 -46.89
CA ARG A 11 17.60 -6.25 -45.87
C ARG A 11 19.00 -5.95 -46.39
N SER A 12 19.47 -4.74 -46.14
CA SER A 12 20.89 -4.37 -46.27
C SER A 12 21.69 -5.11 -45.19
N THR A 13 22.77 -5.78 -45.59
CA THR A 13 23.63 -6.62 -44.73
C THR A 13 24.31 -5.85 -43.61
N LYS A 14 24.53 -4.53 -43.77
CA LYS A 14 25.15 -3.68 -42.74
C LYS A 14 24.23 -3.40 -41.55
N ALA A 15 22.92 -3.27 -41.78
CA ALA A 15 21.96 -3.02 -40.70
C ALA A 15 21.80 -4.26 -39.80
N ALA A 16 21.82 -5.46 -40.41
CA ALA A 16 21.72 -6.72 -39.67
C ALA A 16 22.89 -6.92 -38.69
N GLY A 17 24.12 -6.56 -39.06
CA GLY A 17 25.29 -6.71 -38.19
C GLY A 17 25.29 -5.79 -36.96
N ASN A 18 24.74 -4.57 -37.08
CA ASN A 18 24.64 -3.64 -35.94
C ASN A 18 23.54 -4.09 -34.95
N ASP A 19 22.42 -4.60 -35.47
CA ASP A 19 21.34 -5.13 -34.64
C ASP A 19 21.82 -6.36 -33.85
N ASP A 20 22.56 -7.27 -34.47
CA ASP A 20 23.12 -8.43 -33.77
C ASP A 20 24.13 -8.04 -32.67
N SER A 21 24.93 -7.00 -32.87
CA SER A 21 25.83 -6.50 -31.83
C SER A 21 25.07 -5.97 -30.60
N LYS A 22 23.99 -5.20 -30.82
CA LYS A 22 23.13 -4.69 -29.74
C LYS A 22 22.46 -5.82 -28.97
N ARG A 23 22.02 -6.87 -29.68
CA ARG A 23 21.41 -8.07 -29.07
C ARG A 23 22.41 -8.84 -28.24
N GLN A 24 23.65 -9.01 -28.73
CA GLN A 24 24.72 -9.63 -27.97
C GLN A 24 25.04 -8.90 -26.66
N VAL A 25 24.99 -7.56 -26.64
CA VAL A 25 25.16 -6.78 -25.40
C VAL A 25 24.05 -7.09 -24.38
N VAL A 26 22.81 -7.27 -24.84
CA VAL A 26 21.67 -7.63 -23.98
C VAL A 26 21.83 -9.05 -23.43
N ILE A 27 22.19 -10.02 -24.27
CA ILE A 27 22.43 -11.41 -23.86
C ILE A 27 23.55 -11.47 -22.81
N GLN A 28 24.68 -10.80 -23.07
CA GLN A 28 25.78 -10.70 -22.09
C GLN A 28 25.34 -9.99 -20.80
N GLY A 29 24.41 -9.05 -20.90
CA GLY A 29 23.81 -8.38 -19.75
C GLY A 29 23.06 -9.35 -18.85
N PHE A 30 22.19 -10.18 -19.42
CA PHE A 30 21.48 -11.21 -18.66
C PHE A 30 22.41 -12.28 -18.10
N ASP A 31 23.40 -12.72 -18.88
CA ASP A 31 24.35 -13.74 -18.46
C ASP A 31 25.25 -13.25 -17.32
N LYS A 32 25.89 -12.09 -17.47
CA LYS A 32 26.86 -11.60 -16.48
C LYS A 32 26.23 -10.88 -15.29
N LYS A 33 25.17 -10.09 -15.50
CA LYS A 33 24.59 -9.24 -14.43
C LYS A 33 23.52 -9.95 -13.63
N VAL A 34 22.76 -10.84 -14.27
CA VAL A 34 21.70 -11.60 -13.60
C VAL A 34 22.17 -13.02 -13.28
N GLY A 35 23.22 -13.52 -13.94
CA GLY A 35 23.68 -14.89 -13.76
C GLY A 35 22.77 -15.90 -14.45
N LEU A 36 22.03 -15.47 -15.49
CA LEU A 36 21.18 -16.35 -16.29
C LEU A 36 22.06 -17.01 -17.34
N GLY A 37 22.34 -18.31 -17.23
CA GLY A 37 23.21 -19.01 -18.17
C GLY A 37 22.85 -18.71 -19.64
N LYS A 38 23.86 -18.54 -20.48
CA LYS A 38 23.78 -18.09 -21.88
C LYS A 38 22.55 -18.55 -22.68
N ARG A 39 22.17 -19.84 -22.61
CA ARG A 39 21.01 -20.39 -23.33
C ARG A 39 19.69 -19.72 -22.92
N ILE A 40 19.47 -19.54 -21.62
CA ILE A 40 18.26 -18.90 -21.08
C ILE A 40 18.25 -17.42 -21.44
N ALA A 41 19.43 -16.76 -21.41
CA ALA A 41 19.58 -15.37 -21.80
C ALA A 41 19.22 -15.14 -23.29
N GLU A 42 19.62 -16.05 -24.17
CA GLU A 42 19.25 -16.02 -25.60
C GLU A 42 17.74 -16.20 -25.81
N GLU A 43 17.13 -17.17 -25.15
CA GLU A 43 15.68 -17.41 -25.25
C GLU A 43 14.85 -16.25 -24.69
N LEU A 44 15.31 -15.62 -23.60
CA LEU A 44 14.68 -14.44 -23.02
C LEU A 44 14.80 -13.23 -23.95
N GLU A 45 15.97 -13.01 -24.56
CA GLU A 45 16.18 -11.93 -25.53
C GLU A 45 15.27 -12.08 -26.76
N LEU A 46 15.11 -13.30 -27.26
CA LEU A 46 14.19 -13.59 -28.37
C LEU A 46 12.74 -13.26 -28.01
N GLY A 47 12.30 -13.63 -26.80
CA GLY A 47 10.97 -13.27 -26.30
C GLY A 47 10.78 -11.75 -26.22
N MET A 48 11.79 -11.03 -25.72
CA MET A 48 11.75 -9.56 -25.65
C MET A 48 11.71 -8.92 -27.04
N LEU A 49 12.47 -9.44 -27.98
CA LEU A 49 12.49 -8.96 -29.36
C LEU A 49 11.12 -9.16 -30.01
N GLN A 50 10.46 -10.29 -29.76
CA GLN A 50 9.12 -10.55 -30.28
C GLN A 50 8.07 -9.60 -29.70
N VAL A 51 8.16 -9.27 -28.41
CA VAL A 51 7.26 -8.31 -27.75
C VAL A 51 7.50 -6.88 -28.25
N ALA A 52 8.75 -6.47 -28.41
CA ALA A 52 9.08 -5.12 -28.87
C ALA A 52 8.93 -4.92 -30.38
N CYS A 53 9.17 -5.97 -31.17
CA CYS A 53 9.19 -5.95 -32.64
C CYS A 53 8.43 -7.16 -33.23
N PRO A 54 7.09 -7.23 -33.10
CA PRO A 54 6.31 -8.39 -33.56
C PRO A 54 6.40 -8.60 -35.08
N ALA A 55 6.60 -7.54 -35.87
CA ALA A 55 6.75 -7.59 -37.32
C ALA A 55 8.19 -7.83 -37.80
N GLY A 56 9.15 -8.05 -36.89
CA GLY A 56 10.56 -8.27 -37.24
C GLY A 56 11.25 -7.01 -37.79
N GLU A 57 10.82 -5.84 -37.34
CA GLU A 57 11.39 -4.54 -37.73
C GLU A 57 12.83 -4.37 -37.18
N PRO A 58 13.71 -3.66 -37.91
CA PRO A 58 15.09 -3.47 -37.49
C PRO A 58 15.20 -2.57 -36.26
N LEU A 59 16.21 -2.82 -35.41
CA LEU A 59 16.47 -2.05 -34.18
C LEU A 59 17.28 -0.78 -34.49
N ALA A 60 16.74 0.07 -35.36
CA ALA A 60 17.35 1.34 -35.72
C ALA A 60 17.46 2.27 -34.51
N GLU A 61 18.60 2.97 -34.41
CA GLU A 61 18.88 3.86 -33.29
C GLU A 61 17.92 5.07 -33.32
N GLY A 62 17.23 5.32 -32.20
CA GLY A 62 16.19 6.36 -32.11
C GLY A 62 14.78 5.93 -32.49
N SER A 63 14.57 4.72 -33.05
CA SER A 63 13.23 4.19 -33.31
C SER A 63 12.46 3.91 -32.00
N GLU A 64 11.13 4.02 -32.05
CA GLU A 64 10.27 3.68 -30.91
C GLU A 64 10.43 2.21 -30.49
N ASN A 65 10.61 1.30 -31.45
CA ASN A 65 10.85 -0.11 -31.16
C ASN A 65 12.18 -0.34 -30.41
N TYR A 66 13.24 0.37 -30.78
CA TYR A 66 14.51 0.28 -30.06
C TYR A 66 14.40 0.84 -28.63
N LYS A 67 13.63 1.92 -28.44
CA LYS A 67 13.33 2.45 -27.10
C LYS A 67 12.53 1.44 -26.29
N ALA A 68 11.49 0.84 -26.86
CA ALA A 68 10.67 -0.19 -26.23
C ALA A 68 11.50 -1.43 -25.86
N TYR A 69 12.36 -1.90 -26.76
CA TYR A 69 13.27 -3.01 -26.52
C TYR A 69 14.25 -2.73 -25.36
N LYS A 70 14.87 -1.53 -25.35
CA LYS A 70 15.75 -1.10 -24.25
C LYS A 70 15.00 -0.93 -22.93
N PHE A 71 13.76 -0.47 -22.98
CA PHE A 71 12.89 -0.37 -21.81
C PHE A 71 12.56 -1.75 -21.23
N GLN A 72 12.14 -2.69 -22.08
CA GLN A 72 11.88 -4.09 -21.70
C GLN A 72 13.10 -4.74 -21.03
N TYR A 73 14.30 -4.52 -21.58
CA TYR A 73 15.54 -5.00 -20.97
C TYR A 73 15.72 -4.48 -19.54
N LYS A 74 15.60 -3.16 -19.33
CA LYS A 74 15.75 -2.53 -18.01
C LYS A 74 14.68 -2.99 -17.03
N ARG A 75 13.44 -3.10 -17.49
CA ARG A 75 12.28 -3.59 -16.74
C ARG A 75 12.56 -5.00 -16.22
N LEU A 76 12.87 -5.95 -17.10
CA LEU A 76 13.15 -7.33 -16.72
C LEU A 76 14.36 -7.45 -15.81
N CYS A 77 15.45 -6.72 -16.07
CA CYS A 77 16.61 -6.69 -15.17
C CYS A 77 16.28 -6.14 -13.77
N THR A 78 15.24 -5.32 -13.63
CA THR A 78 14.82 -4.80 -12.34
C THR A 78 14.01 -5.84 -11.58
N HIS A 79 13.07 -6.52 -12.24
CA HIS A 79 12.32 -7.62 -11.63
C HIS A 79 13.22 -8.80 -11.25
N LEU A 80 14.14 -9.20 -12.14
CA LEU A 80 15.09 -10.28 -11.87
C LEU A 80 16.03 -10.00 -10.69
N ARG A 81 16.33 -8.73 -10.41
CA ARG A 81 17.12 -8.33 -9.23
C ARG A 81 16.29 -8.23 -7.95
N ARG A 82 15.02 -7.79 -8.06
CA ARG A 82 14.13 -7.62 -6.91
C ARG A 82 13.51 -8.94 -6.44
N ASN A 83 13.28 -9.89 -7.34
CA ASN A 83 12.66 -11.17 -7.06
C ASN A 83 13.64 -12.31 -7.36
N ALA A 84 14.35 -12.77 -6.32
CA ALA A 84 15.35 -13.84 -6.42
C ALA A 84 14.76 -15.21 -6.82
N ALA A 85 13.44 -15.41 -6.70
CA ALA A 85 12.80 -16.63 -7.15
C ALA A 85 12.65 -16.71 -8.68
N LEU A 86 12.68 -15.57 -9.40
CA LEU A 86 12.53 -15.57 -10.87
C LEU A 86 13.69 -16.27 -11.59
N PRO A 87 14.98 -15.96 -11.30
CA PRO A 87 16.09 -16.70 -11.89
C PRO A 87 16.02 -18.21 -11.67
N GLU A 88 15.63 -18.66 -10.47
CA GLU A 88 15.48 -20.09 -10.15
C GLU A 88 14.32 -20.73 -10.92
N ARG A 89 13.20 -20.03 -11.06
CA ARG A 89 12.05 -20.50 -11.86
C ARG A 89 12.38 -20.60 -13.36
N LEU A 90 13.24 -19.72 -13.87
CA LEU A 90 13.75 -19.80 -15.24
C LEU A 90 14.70 -20.99 -15.42
N ARG A 91 15.59 -21.24 -14.44
CA ARG A 91 16.54 -22.38 -14.48
C ARG A 91 15.84 -23.73 -14.39
N THR A 92 14.83 -23.84 -13.53
CA THR A 92 14.03 -25.05 -13.37
C THR A 92 13.05 -25.29 -14.54
N GLY A 93 12.85 -24.29 -15.40
CA GLY A 93 11.90 -24.36 -16.51
C GLY A 93 10.43 -24.21 -16.09
N ALA A 94 10.15 -23.91 -14.82
CA ALA A 94 8.80 -23.64 -14.32
C ALA A 94 8.18 -22.38 -14.95
N LEU A 95 9.02 -21.45 -15.41
CA LEU A 95 8.60 -20.28 -16.17
C LEU A 95 9.37 -20.25 -17.51
N PRO A 96 8.68 -20.28 -18.67
CA PRO A 96 9.36 -20.17 -19.96
C PRO A 96 9.96 -18.76 -20.13
N PRO A 97 11.22 -18.60 -20.60
CA PRO A 97 11.84 -17.30 -20.80
C PRO A 97 11.05 -16.39 -21.75
N GLN A 98 10.49 -16.98 -22.81
CA GLN A 98 9.67 -16.26 -23.80
C GLN A 98 8.36 -15.75 -23.19
N ALA A 99 7.72 -16.56 -22.35
CA ALA A 99 6.48 -16.17 -21.67
C ALA A 99 6.75 -15.05 -20.66
N MET A 100 7.88 -15.11 -19.93
CA MET A 100 8.28 -14.08 -18.99
C MET A 100 8.38 -12.69 -19.64
N ALA A 101 8.91 -12.61 -20.87
CA ALA A 101 9.04 -11.36 -21.59
C ALA A 101 7.68 -10.71 -21.91
N ALA A 102 6.63 -11.51 -22.11
CA ALA A 102 5.28 -11.04 -22.42
C ALA A 102 4.40 -10.79 -21.18
N MET A 103 4.81 -11.24 -19.99
CA MET A 103 4.03 -11.04 -18.76
C MET A 103 3.98 -9.56 -18.34
N ALA A 104 2.90 -9.18 -17.65
CA ALA A 104 2.73 -7.88 -17.03
C ALA A 104 3.59 -7.73 -15.75
N ASP A 105 3.79 -6.50 -15.29
CA ASP A 105 4.65 -6.19 -14.13
C ASP A 105 4.14 -6.83 -12.85
N GLU A 106 2.83 -6.82 -12.66
CA GLU A 106 2.14 -7.35 -11.50
C GLU A 106 2.41 -8.84 -11.33
N ALA A 107 2.49 -9.59 -12.44
CA ALA A 107 2.77 -11.02 -12.42
C ALA A 107 4.24 -11.35 -12.09
N LEU A 108 5.17 -10.42 -12.37
CA LEU A 108 6.60 -10.55 -12.14
C LEU A 108 7.04 -10.12 -10.73
N MET A 109 6.17 -9.43 -9.98
CA MET A 109 6.47 -9.03 -8.61
C MET A 109 6.62 -10.23 -7.67
N ALA A 110 7.34 -10.01 -6.56
CA ALA A 110 7.38 -10.97 -5.46
C ALA A 110 6.00 -11.10 -4.82
N GLU A 111 5.66 -12.26 -4.27
CA GLU A 111 4.32 -12.51 -3.74
C GLU A 111 4.00 -11.59 -2.56
N ASP A 112 4.97 -11.35 -1.68
CA ASP A 112 4.85 -10.42 -0.55
C ASP A 112 4.50 -9.01 -1.04
N GLN A 113 5.22 -8.50 -2.04
CA GLN A 113 4.97 -7.19 -2.64
C GLN A 113 3.60 -7.09 -3.32
N LYS A 114 3.12 -8.19 -3.92
CA LYS A 114 1.75 -8.22 -4.48
C LYS A 114 0.71 -8.10 -3.37
N SER A 115 0.93 -8.80 -2.26
CA SER A 115 0.01 -8.78 -1.13
C SER A 115 -0.05 -7.39 -0.48
N GLU A 116 1.10 -6.76 -0.26
CA GLU A 116 1.21 -5.40 0.27
C GLU A 116 0.54 -4.39 -0.67
N MET A 117 0.80 -4.48 -1.97
CA MET A 117 0.19 -3.57 -2.95
C MET A 117 -1.34 -3.73 -3.01
N GLN A 118 -1.85 -4.95 -2.86
CA GLN A 118 -3.29 -5.20 -2.77
C GLN A 118 -3.88 -4.61 -1.49
N GLN A 119 -3.20 -4.76 -0.35
CA GLN A 119 -3.60 -4.14 0.93
C GLN A 119 -3.65 -2.62 0.81
N PHE A 120 -2.57 -1.98 0.36
CA PHE A 120 -2.56 -0.52 0.17
C PHE A 120 -3.61 -0.04 -0.84
N ARG A 121 -3.87 -0.82 -1.89
CA ARG A 121 -4.94 -0.50 -2.84
C ARG A 121 -6.32 -0.59 -2.21
N GLN A 122 -6.55 -1.56 -1.33
CA GLN A 122 -7.81 -1.67 -0.59
C GLN A 122 -7.96 -0.53 0.42
N GLU A 123 -6.91 -0.23 1.19
CA GLU A 123 -6.89 0.86 2.16
C GLU A 123 -7.13 2.22 1.50
N SER A 124 -6.40 2.52 0.42
CA SER A 124 -6.60 3.77 -0.34
C SER A 124 -7.99 3.87 -0.96
N LEU A 125 -8.59 2.75 -1.36
CA LEU A 125 -9.97 2.75 -1.87
C LEU A 125 -10.98 2.99 -0.74
N GLN A 126 -10.78 2.39 0.44
CA GLN A 126 -11.61 2.64 1.62
C GLN A 126 -11.53 4.12 2.06
N GLU A 127 -10.32 4.68 2.09
CA GLU A 127 -10.08 6.09 2.39
C GLU A 127 -10.75 7.00 1.35
N ALA A 128 -10.59 6.72 0.04
CA ALA A 128 -11.18 7.51 -1.03
C ALA A 128 -12.71 7.46 -1.06
N LEU A 129 -13.32 6.34 -0.67
CA LEU A 129 -14.77 6.22 -0.54
C LEU A 129 -15.33 7.00 0.67
N GLY A 130 -14.47 7.58 1.50
CA GLY A 130 -14.90 8.26 2.72
C GLY A 130 -15.55 7.29 3.71
N ILE A 131 -15.24 5.99 3.61
CA ILE A 131 -15.43 5.05 4.73
C ILE A 131 -14.31 5.37 5.71
N THR A 132 -14.33 6.59 6.23
CA THR A 132 -13.42 7.04 7.25
C THR A 132 -13.77 6.30 8.54
N ALA A 133 -12.84 6.20 9.48
CA ALA A 133 -13.04 5.51 10.75
C ALA A 133 -14.28 6.00 11.54
N GLU A 134 -14.79 7.17 11.18
CA GLU A 134 -16.04 7.81 11.60
C GLU A 134 -17.32 7.24 10.96
N ASP A 135 -17.28 6.19 10.15
CA ASP A 135 -18.44 5.30 9.88
C ASP A 135 -18.26 3.92 10.55
N SER A 136 -17.03 3.56 10.94
CA SER A 136 -16.72 2.34 11.68
C SER A 136 -16.76 2.48 13.21
N ALA A 137 -16.81 3.71 13.71
CA ALA A 137 -16.98 3.95 15.13
C ALA A 137 -18.37 3.46 15.55
N HIS A 138 -18.53 2.96 16.78
CA HIS A 138 -19.82 2.55 17.32
C HIS A 138 -20.72 3.79 17.51
N TRP A 139 -21.33 4.26 16.41
CA TRP A 139 -22.33 5.29 16.44
C TRP A 139 -23.62 4.71 16.98
N THR A 140 -24.12 5.31 18.05
CA THR A 140 -25.40 4.93 18.61
C THR A 140 -26.49 5.75 17.92
N PRO A 141 -27.46 5.13 17.25
CA PRO A 141 -28.62 5.85 16.73
C PRO A 141 -29.45 6.41 17.88
N SER A 142 -29.83 7.68 17.78
CA SER A 142 -30.63 8.36 18.81
C SER A 142 -31.56 9.38 18.17
N ASP A 143 -32.83 9.34 18.59
CA ASP A 143 -33.85 10.32 18.21
C ASP A 143 -33.94 11.49 19.20
N GLN A 144 -33.04 11.56 20.19
CA GLN A 144 -33.06 12.59 21.24
C GLN A 144 -32.51 13.94 20.77
N PHE A 145 -31.81 13.98 19.63
CA PHE A 145 -31.17 15.18 19.11
C PHE A 145 -31.86 15.66 17.83
N THR A 146 -32.19 16.94 17.77
CA THR A 146 -32.73 17.59 16.57
C THR A 146 -31.62 18.33 15.84
N CYS A 147 -31.48 18.08 14.53
CA CYS A 147 -30.45 18.74 13.75
C CYS A 147 -30.72 20.25 13.62
N PRO A 148 -29.77 21.15 13.96
CA PRO A 148 -29.97 22.60 13.84
C PRO A 148 -30.06 23.10 12.40
N ARG A 149 -29.69 22.28 11.41
CA ARG A 149 -29.66 22.65 9.99
C ARG A 149 -30.89 22.20 9.19
N CYS A 150 -31.41 21.01 9.50
CA CYS A 150 -32.51 20.40 8.75
C CYS A 150 -33.70 20.00 9.61
N GLU A 151 -33.63 20.24 10.93
CA GLU A 151 -34.69 20.00 11.90
C GLU A 151 -35.18 18.54 12.01
N GLU A 152 -34.50 17.59 11.37
CA GLU A 152 -34.81 16.17 11.51
C GLU A 152 -34.19 15.60 12.80
N SER A 153 -34.92 14.70 13.46
CA SER A 153 -34.51 14.07 14.73
C SER A 153 -33.66 12.81 14.53
N LYS A 154 -33.50 12.34 13.28
CA LYS A 154 -32.70 11.15 12.98
C LYS A 154 -31.22 11.48 13.05
N CYS A 155 -30.64 11.21 14.21
CA CYS A 155 -29.23 11.49 14.49
C CYS A 155 -28.52 10.23 14.99
N VAL A 156 -27.20 10.24 14.85
CA VAL A 156 -26.32 9.26 15.46
C VAL A 156 -25.29 10.01 16.30
N TYR A 157 -24.87 9.44 17.43
CA TYR A 157 -23.89 10.08 18.30
C TYR A 157 -22.78 9.14 18.70
N ILE A 158 -21.65 9.72 19.09
CA ILE A 158 -20.52 9.03 19.69
C ILE A 158 -20.07 9.78 20.94
N GLN A 159 -19.76 9.04 22.00
CA GLN A 159 -19.16 9.59 23.21
C GLN A 159 -17.65 9.43 23.13
N SER A 160 -16.93 10.52 23.34
CA SER A 160 -15.47 10.58 23.30
C SER A 160 -14.97 11.35 24.51
N PHE A 161 -13.90 10.90 25.14
CA PHE A 161 -13.28 11.64 26.24
C PHE A 161 -12.23 12.58 25.66
N LYS A 162 -12.34 13.88 25.94
CA LYS A 162 -11.27 14.82 25.59
C LYS A 162 -10.38 15.02 26.80
N GLY A 163 -9.10 14.65 26.67
CA GLY A 163 -8.08 15.13 27.58
C GLY A 163 -7.78 16.59 27.27
N TYR A 164 -8.12 17.50 28.18
CA TYR A 164 -7.71 18.90 28.10
C TYR A 164 -6.54 19.08 29.08
N HIS A 165 -5.34 19.26 28.53
CA HIS A 165 -4.04 19.40 29.21
C HIS A 165 -3.30 18.11 29.58
N SER A 166 -2.04 18.04 29.14
CA SER A 166 -1.06 16.97 29.38
C SER A 166 -0.48 16.95 30.82
N HIS A 167 -1.21 17.48 31.81
CA HIS A 167 -0.67 17.67 33.17
C HIS A 167 -1.68 17.34 34.29
N ASP A 168 -2.92 16.95 33.96
CA ASP A 168 -3.89 16.52 34.95
C ASP A 168 -4.66 15.30 34.41
N ASP A 169 -4.16 14.10 34.71
CA ASP A 169 -4.69 12.83 34.22
C ASP A 169 -6.09 12.48 34.77
N ASN A 170 -6.69 13.35 35.58
CA ASN A 170 -7.97 13.11 36.28
C ASN A 170 -9.18 13.90 35.74
N ASN A 171 -9.04 14.78 34.77
CA ASN A 171 -10.20 15.51 34.20
C ASN A 171 -10.50 15.09 32.76
N GLN A 172 -11.05 13.88 32.60
CA GLN A 172 -11.58 13.40 31.32
C GLN A 172 -13.04 13.85 31.19
N GLU A 173 -13.28 15.03 30.63
CA GLU A 173 -14.64 15.47 30.34
C GLU A 173 -15.22 14.64 29.18
N PRO A 174 -16.38 13.97 29.38
CA PRO A 174 -17.04 13.25 28.31
C PRO A 174 -17.63 14.26 27.33
N VAL A 175 -17.31 14.10 26.06
CA VAL A 175 -17.80 14.95 24.97
C VAL A 175 -18.63 14.09 24.01
N ILE A 176 -19.88 14.49 23.82
CA ILE A 176 -20.80 13.86 22.88
C ILE A 176 -20.73 14.59 21.53
N THR A 177 -20.34 13.86 20.49
CA THR A 177 -20.36 14.36 19.11
C THR A 177 -21.55 13.74 18.39
N ILE A 178 -22.36 14.56 17.74
CA ILE A 178 -23.63 14.17 17.11
C ILE A 178 -23.53 14.42 15.61
N ARG A 179 -24.09 13.52 14.82
CA ARG A 179 -24.17 13.59 13.36
C ARG A 179 -25.60 13.35 12.90
N CYS A 180 -26.14 14.24 12.08
CA CYS A 180 -27.43 14.04 11.43
C CYS A 180 -27.30 13.01 10.29
N THR A 181 -28.19 12.02 10.22
CA THR A 181 -28.16 11.01 9.14
C THR A 181 -28.57 11.58 7.79
N SER A 182 -29.46 12.59 7.78
CA SER A 182 -30.04 13.14 6.55
C SER A 182 -29.14 14.18 5.87
N CYS A 183 -28.63 15.16 6.63
CA CYS A 183 -27.82 16.25 6.09
C CYS A 183 -26.31 16.13 6.39
N LYS A 184 -25.90 15.08 7.11
CA LYS A 184 -24.50 14.80 7.51
C LYS A 184 -23.83 15.94 8.30
N HIS A 185 -24.60 16.87 8.86
CA HIS A 185 -24.06 17.90 9.74
C HIS A 185 -23.52 17.26 11.02
N LEU A 186 -22.33 17.68 11.45
CA LEU A 186 -21.63 17.21 12.64
C LEU A 186 -21.50 18.38 13.62
N TRP A 187 -21.87 18.17 14.88
CA TRP A 187 -21.76 19.18 15.94
C TRP A 187 -21.52 18.51 17.30
N LYS A 188 -21.02 19.26 18.28
CA LYS A 188 -20.91 18.78 19.67
C LYS A 188 -22.10 19.27 20.48
N GLU A 189 -22.54 18.47 21.46
CA GLU A 189 -23.65 18.84 22.34
C GLU A 189 -23.44 20.21 23.01
N ASP A 190 -22.22 20.47 23.49
CA ASP A 190 -21.86 21.71 24.20
C ASP A 190 -21.83 22.97 23.31
N GLU A 191 -21.78 22.80 21.98
CA GLU A 191 -21.67 23.91 21.02
C GLU A 191 -23.03 24.53 20.67
N VAL A 192 -24.15 23.87 21.04
CA VAL A 192 -25.51 24.35 20.77
C VAL A 192 -26.03 25.09 22.00
N GLU A 193 -26.41 26.36 21.82
CA GLU A 193 -26.88 27.27 22.88
C GLU A 193 -28.14 26.69 23.54
N GLY A 194 -27.95 25.99 24.67
CA GLY A 194 -28.99 25.19 25.36
C GLY A 194 -28.54 23.82 25.87
N GLY A 195 -27.31 23.38 25.57
CA GLY A 195 -26.74 22.03 25.78
C GLY A 195 -26.61 21.47 27.21
N ARG A 196 -27.36 21.96 28.20
CA ARG A 196 -27.54 21.26 29.50
C ARG A 196 -28.97 20.80 29.78
N MET A 197 -29.92 21.03 28.86
CA MET A 197 -31.34 20.76 29.10
C MET A 197 -31.86 19.46 28.45
N ALA A 198 -31.06 18.75 27.65
CA ALA A 198 -31.50 17.56 26.92
C ALA A 198 -31.16 16.23 27.63
N ALA A 199 -30.13 16.18 28.47
CA ALA A 199 -29.87 15.03 29.33
C ALA A 199 -30.62 15.23 30.66
N GLY A 200 -31.79 14.60 30.78
CA GLY A 200 -32.48 14.47 32.06
C GLY A 200 -31.49 13.98 33.13
N SER A 201 -31.41 14.74 34.21
CA SER A 201 -30.68 14.40 35.43
C SER A 201 -30.94 12.94 35.85
N PHE A 202 -29.98 12.06 35.56
CA PHE A 202 -29.92 10.71 36.08
C PHE A 202 -28.61 10.55 36.87
N VAL A 203 -28.53 11.29 37.98
CA VAL A 203 -27.68 10.89 39.10
C VAL A 203 -28.59 10.93 40.33
N GLN A 204 -29.32 9.83 40.54
CA GLN A 204 -29.94 9.58 41.84
C GLN A 204 -28.82 9.35 42.84
N GLY A 205 -28.85 10.14 43.91
CA GLY A 205 -27.86 10.11 44.97
C GLY A 205 -27.74 8.73 45.61
N VAL A 206 -26.49 8.31 45.75
CA VAL A 206 -26.07 7.45 46.84
C VAL A 206 -24.88 8.17 47.45
N GLU A 207 -25.14 9.06 48.40
CA GLU A 207 -24.12 9.50 49.36
C GLU A 207 -23.84 8.28 50.25
N GLU A 208 -22.84 7.49 49.86
CA GLU A 208 -22.27 6.47 50.73
C GLU A 208 -20.99 7.03 51.35
N GLU A 209 -21.05 7.15 52.67
CA GLU A 209 -20.08 7.77 53.57
C GLU A 209 -18.79 6.93 53.62
N ILE A 210 -17.79 7.27 52.80
CA ILE A 210 -16.49 6.58 52.83
C ILE A 210 -15.64 7.17 53.96
N ARG A 211 -15.61 6.44 55.07
CA ARG A 211 -14.63 6.57 56.16
C ARG A 211 -13.20 6.55 55.60
N THR A 212 -12.45 7.60 55.93
CA THR A 212 -11.01 7.68 55.72
C THR A 212 -10.28 6.69 56.63
N GLU A 213 -9.78 5.58 56.09
CA GLU A 213 -8.67 4.83 56.67
C GLU A 213 -7.45 4.95 55.76
N ALA A 214 -6.35 5.43 56.34
CA ALA A 214 -5.09 5.67 55.64
C ALA A 214 -4.48 4.35 55.13
N PRO A 215 -3.97 4.29 53.89
CA PRO A 215 -3.33 3.09 53.39
C PRO A 215 -1.96 2.87 54.04
N ALA A 216 -1.81 1.66 54.54
CA ALA A 216 -0.63 1.12 55.18
C ALA A 216 0.58 1.03 54.24
N ILE A 217 1.73 1.33 54.85
CA ILE A 217 3.09 1.14 54.37
C ILE A 217 3.35 -0.34 54.05
N TRP A 218 3.76 -0.63 52.82
CA TRP A 218 4.50 -1.82 52.41
C TRP A 218 5.57 -1.31 51.41
N GLY A 219 6.87 -1.38 51.70
CA GLY A 219 7.68 -2.60 51.78
C GLY A 219 8.52 -2.67 50.49
N GLN A 220 9.70 -2.03 50.49
CA GLN A 220 11.01 -2.68 50.45
C GLN A 220 11.31 -3.48 49.17
N ASP A 221 12.09 -2.82 48.31
CA ASP A 221 13.30 -3.28 47.63
C ASP A 221 13.41 -4.77 47.24
N ASP A 222 13.33 -5.02 45.93
CA ASP A 222 13.96 -6.18 45.29
C ASP A 222 15.22 -5.74 44.49
N PRO A 223 16.34 -6.49 44.60
CA PRO A 223 17.64 -6.09 44.07
C PRO A 223 17.78 -6.49 42.60
N LYS A 224 18.20 -5.55 41.74
CA LYS A 224 18.65 -5.89 40.38
C LYS A 224 20.15 -6.08 40.31
N GLU A 225 20.45 -7.32 39.96
CA GLU A 225 21.71 -7.94 39.65
C GLU A 225 22.66 -7.13 38.76
N SER A 226 23.92 -7.29 39.10
CA SER A 226 25.13 -7.02 38.35
C SER A 226 25.18 -7.75 37.00
N TRP A 227 25.46 -7.00 35.93
CA TRP A 227 26.14 -7.54 34.75
C TRP A 227 27.27 -6.60 34.31
N LEU A 228 28.42 -7.22 34.11
CA LEU A 228 29.77 -6.69 33.95
C LEU A 228 30.02 -5.97 32.62
N LEU A 229 30.94 -5.01 32.62
CA LEU A 229 31.90 -4.80 31.53
C LEU A 229 33.29 -4.49 32.12
N PRO A 230 34.35 -5.23 31.77
CA PRO A 230 35.73 -4.84 32.10
C PRO A 230 36.30 -3.87 31.05
N ALA A 231 37.00 -2.84 31.52
CA ALA A 231 37.80 -1.97 30.69
C ALA A 231 39.22 -2.55 30.53
N SER A 232 39.64 -2.68 29.27
CA SER A 232 40.98 -3.11 28.86
C SER A 232 42.02 -2.03 29.13
N SER A 233 43.22 -2.44 29.53
CA SER A 233 44.49 -1.71 29.39
C SER A 233 45.51 -2.63 28.75
#